data_AF-A0A5E7S531-F1
#
_entry.id   AF-A0A5E7S531-F1
#
_cell.length_a   1.000
_cell.length_b   1.000
_cell.length_c   1.000
_cell.angle_alpha   90.00
_cell.angle_beta   90.00
_cell.angle_gamma   90.00
#
_symmetry.space_group_name_H-M   'P 1'
#
loop_
_entity.id
_entity.type
_entity.pdbx_description
1 polymer ?
#
loop_
_entity_poly.entity_id
_entity_poly.type
_entity_poly.pdbx_seq_one_letter_code
_entity_poly.pdbx_strand_id
1 'polypeptide(L)'
;MLEQSFVEAAETKIEGKGSAANLIMIKRLDAILERKLEMTDTDQRFYAYSLRMMERFRAMGFADDYIPKSNPSLWNNLHTATLEDFKLSDDESLRYTDEAIDAAKKQELEAFECVSGCKSSIAKLEQAVRQENLRDLLSVLAIGLAFPSIDTLFGRYRFEVIARGELWRTYEELFHEGVLAEGNAAVAIAGPNWRTPEFMINKRYKE
;
A
#
# COMPACT_ATOMS: atom_id res chain seq x y z
N MET A 1 0.50 23.64 11.95
CA MET A 1 1.79 24.12 11.40
C MET A 1 2.48 22.88 10.87
N LEU A 2 3.01 22.89 9.64
CA LEU A 2 3.76 21.74 9.14
C LEU A 2 5.04 21.59 9.97
N GLU A 3 5.26 20.39 10.50
CA GLU A 3 6.45 20.08 11.31
C GLU A 3 7.54 19.49 10.43
N GLN A 4 8.72 20.11 10.41
CA GLN A 4 9.87 19.62 9.63
C GLN A 4 10.31 18.21 10.07
N SER A 5 10.24 17.93 11.37
CA SER A 5 10.50 16.60 11.95
C SER A 5 9.56 15.51 11.42
N PHE A 6 8.32 15.86 11.06
CA PHE A 6 7.40 14.91 10.44
C PHE A 6 7.88 14.54 9.04
N VAL A 7 8.29 15.52 8.23
CA VAL A 7 8.69 15.27 6.85
C VAL A 7 9.95 14.41 6.80
N GLU A 8 10.97 14.74 7.61
CA GLU A 8 12.20 13.95 7.72
C GLU A 8 11.93 12.49 8.17
N ALA A 9 11.01 12.30 9.14
CA ALA A 9 10.62 10.96 9.59
C ALA A 9 9.82 10.19 8.53
N ALA A 10 8.95 10.89 7.79
CA ALA A 10 8.14 10.31 6.73
C ALA A 10 9.01 9.92 5.52
N GLU A 11 10.00 10.73 5.15
CA GLU A 11 11.00 10.40 4.13
C GLU A 11 11.79 9.15 4.50
N THR A 12 12.32 9.10 5.73
CA THR A 12 13.06 7.95 6.27
C THR A 12 12.24 6.66 6.21
N LYS A 13 10.92 6.74 6.40
CA LYS A 13 9.98 5.60 6.36
C LYS A 13 9.69 5.08 4.95
N ILE A 14 9.93 5.89 3.90
CA ILE A 14 9.53 5.59 2.51
C ILE A 14 10.70 5.11 1.63
N GLU A 15 11.94 5.46 1.97
CA GLU A 15 13.14 5.08 1.21
C GLU A 15 13.34 3.55 1.06
N GLY A 16 12.62 2.72 1.83
CA GLY A 16 12.71 1.26 1.84
C GLY A 16 11.70 0.46 1.02
N LYS A 17 10.95 1.08 0.07
CA LYS A 17 9.78 0.54 -0.69
C LYS A 17 8.40 0.95 -0.13
N GLY A 18 8.24 2.23 0.23
CA GLY A 18 6.93 2.82 0.51
C GLY A 18 6.05 2.99 -0.74
N SER A 19 4.80 3.43 -0.54
CA SER A 19 3.88 3.79 -1.63
C SER A 19 4.42 4.96 -2.46
N ALA A 20 4.42 4.83 -3.78
CA ALA A 20 4.83 5.91 -4.70
C ALA A 20 3.95 7.16 -4.55
N ALA A 21 2.66 6.99 -4.20
CA ALA A 21 1.76 8.08 -3.89
C ALA A 21 2.22 8.87 -2.66
N ASN A 22 2.60 8.17 -1.59
CA ASN A 22 3.11 8.82 -0.38
C ASN A 22 4.39 9.62 -0.69
N LEU A 23 5.30 9.09 -1.51
CA LEU A 23 6.52 9.80 -1.87
C LEU A 23 6.24 11.13 -2.59
N ILE A 24 5.25 11.14 -3.49
CA ILE A 24 4.84 12.38 -4.17
C ILE A 24 4.25 13.37 -3.17
N MET A 25 3.36 12.92 -2.29
CA MET A 25 2.76 13.80 -1.29
C MET A 25 3.80 14.37 -0.31
N ILE A 26 4.79 13.58 0.11
CA ILE A 26 5.90 14.07 0.94
C ILE A 26 6.70 15.14 0.21
N LYS A 27 7.13 14.88 -1.03
CA LYS A 27 7.84 15.88 -1.84
C LYS A 27 7.05 17.18 -2.02
N ARG A 28 5.71 17.09 -2.08
CA ARG A 28 4.84 18.27 -2.09
C ARG A 28 4.90 19.01 -0.76
N LEU A 29 4.86 18.31 0.38
CA LEU A 29 5.01 18.92 1.71
C LEU A 29 6.38 19.61 1.86
N ASP A 30 7.47 19.03 1.35
CA ASP A 30 8.79 19.68 1.30
C ASP A 30 8.76 20.98 0.51
N ALA A 31 8.21 20.93 -0.71
CA ALA A 31 8.10 22.12 -1.55
C ALA A 31 7.23 23.22 -0.89
N ILE A 32 6.21 22.84 -0.11
CA ILE A 32 5.39 23.78 0.68
C ILE A 32 6.22 24.40 1.82
N LEU A 33 7.01 23.61 2.55
CA LEU A 33 7.90 24.12 3.60
C LEU A 33 8.93 25.12 3.04
N GLU A 34 9.43 24.86 1.84
CA GLU A 34 10.34 25.75 1.12
C GLU A 34 9.63 26.96 0.47
N ARG A 35 8.31 27.09 0.62
CA ARG A 35 7.48 28.12 -0.04
C ARG A 35 7.54 28.11 -1.58
N LYS A 36 7.86 26.95 -2.16
CA LYS A 36 7.87 26.73 -3.62
C LYS A 36 6.50 26.29 -4.14
N LEU A 37 5.62 25.84 -3.26
CA LEU A 37 4.28 25.36 -3.59
C LEU A 37 3.27 25.89 -2.56
N GLU A 38 2.09 26.32 -3.02
CA GLU A 38 0.98 26.67 -2.13
C GLU A 38 0.28 25.40 -1.63
N MET A 39 -0.01 25.36 -0.33
CA MET A 39 -0.63 24.20 0.30
C MET A 39 -2.09 24.06 -0.11
N THR A 40 -2.44 22.91 -0.70
CA THR A 40 -3.83 22.58 -1.05
C THR A 40 -4.54 21.86 0.10
N ASP A 41 -5.86 21.74 -0.01
CA ASP A 41 -6.66 20.98 0.96
C ASP A 41 -6.28 19.48 0.97
N THR A 42 -5.94 18.90 -0.19
CA THR A 42 -5.43 17.52 -0.28
C THR A 42 -4.11 17.36 0.48
N ASP A 43 -3.19 18.33 0.37
CA ASP A 43 -1.91 18.31 1.11
C ASP A 43 -2.16 18.38 2.63
N GLN A 44 -3.12 19.22 3.07
CA GLN A 44 -3.51 19.32 4.48
C GLN A 44 -4.09 18.01 5.00
N ARG A 45 -4.99 17.38 4.24
CA ARG A 45 -5.60 16.10 4.61
C ARG A 45 -4.57 14.98 4.68
N PHE A 46 -3.66 14.90 3.71
CA PHE A 46 -2.55 13.95 3.73
C PHE A 46 -1.66 14.12 4.97
N TYR A 47 -1.26 15.36 5.26
CA TYR A 47 -0.42 15.67 6.41
C TYR A 47 -1.12 15.32 7.73
N ALA A 48 -2.36 15.79 7.92
CA ALA A 48 -3.12 15.55 9.15
C ALA A 48 -3.35 14.05 9.39
N TYR A 49 -3.75 13.31 8.35
CA TYR A 49 -3.90 11.86 8.41
C TYR A 49 -2.58 11.17 8.79
N SER A 50 -1.49 11.51 8.11
CA SER A 50 -0.20 10.84 8.29
C SER A 50 0.39 11.10 9.68
N LEU A 51 0.32 12.35 10.15
CA LEU A 51 0.74 12.73 11.50
C LEU A 51 -0.06 11.94 12.54
N ARG A 52 -1.39 11.90 12.39
CA ARG A 52 -2.28 11.21 13.33
C ARG A 52 -2.01 9.70 13.37
N MET A 53 -1.75 9.09 12.21
CA MET A 53 -1.39 7.68 12.13
C MET A 53 -0.07 7.42 12.89
N MET A 54 0.93 8.29 12.73
CA MET A 54 2.21 8.18 13.45
C MET A 54 2.05 8.34 14.96
N GLU A 55 1.26 9.32 15.42
CA GLU A 55 0.95 9.47 16.85
C GLU A 55 0.34 8.22 17.46
N ARG A 56 -0.53 7.51 16.72
CA ARG A 56 -1.12 6.25 17.20
C ARG A 56 -0.09 5.13 17.29
N PHE A 57 0.82 5.02 16.32
CA PHE A 57 1.95 4.09 16.42
C PHE A 57 2.81 4.39 17.66
N ARG A 58 3.15 5.66 17.90
CA ARG A 58 3.90 6.10 19.10
C ARG A 58 3.18 5.77 20.40
N ALA A 59 1.86 6.00 20.45
CA ALA A 59 1.04 5.71 21.64
C ALA A 59 0.98 4.20 21.98
N MET A 60 1.20 3.34 20.98
CA MET A 60 1.34 1.88 21.18
C MET A 60 2.77 1.45 21.50
N GLY A 61 3.71 2.38 21.63
CA GLY A 61 5.12 2.12 21.94
C GLY A 61 5.97 1.74 20.72
N PHE A 62 5.45 1.89 19.50
CA PHE A 62 6.26 1.70 18.30
C PHE A 62 7.14 2.92 18.03
N ALA A 63 8.38 2.66 17.64
CA ALA A 63 9.29 3.70 17.17
C ALA A 63 8.84 4.26 15.82
N ASP A 64 9.32 5.47 15.49
CA ASP A 64 8.94 6.17 14.26
C ASP A 64 9.35 5.42 12.99
N ASP A 65 10.42 4.61 13.09
CA ASP A 65 10.93 3.72 12.05
C ASP A 65 10.21 2.36 11.99
N TYR A 66 9.14 2.15 12.78
CA TYR A 66 8.38 0.91 12.73
C TYR A 66 7.69 0.72 11.37
N ILE A 67 8.03 -0.39 10.73
CA ILE A 67 7.42 -0.87 9.50
C ILE A 67 6.51 -2.05 9.86
N PRO A 68 5.19 -1.98 9.60
CA PRO A 68 4.30 -3.11 9.78
C PRO A 68 4.64 -4.16 8.72
N LYS A 69 5.48 -5.15 9.08
CA LYS A 69 5.96 -6.16 8.14
C LYS A 69 4.84 -7.13 7.74
N SER A 70 4.32 -7.82 8.74
CA SER A 70 3.48 -9.02 8.61
C SER A 70 2.22 -8.94 9.49
N ASN A 71 1.88 -7.74 9.98
CA ASN A 71 0.71 -7.51 10.83
C ASN A 71 -0.31 -6.59 10.13
N PRO A 72 -1.06 -7.10 9.13
CA PRO A 72 -2.05 -6.33 8.39
C PRO A 72 -3.18 -5.86 9.31
N SER A 73 -3.52 -6.67 10.32
CA SER A 73 -4.56 -6.37 11.31
C SER A 73 -4.24 -5.12 12.14
N LEU A 74 -2.98 -4.97 12.59
CA LEU A 74 -2.53 -3.76 13.29
C LEU A 74 -2.62 -2.52 12.40
N TRP A 75 -2.12 -2.62 11.17
CA TRP A 75 -2.15 -1.48 10.24
C TRP A 75 -3.59 -1.07 9.90
N ASN A 76 -4.47 -2.03 9.58
CA ASN A 76 -5.89 -1.80 9.28
C ASN A 76 -6.60 -1.10 10.44
N ASN A 77 -6.43 -1.59 11.67
CA ASN A 77 -7.06 -1.00 12.84
C ASN A 77 -6.63 0.46 13.06
N LEU A 78 -5.33 0.74 12.90
CA LEU A 78 -4.79 2.10 13.02
C LEU A 78 -5.24 3.00 11.87
N HIS A 79 -5.25 2.48 10.65
CA HIS A 79 -5.70 3.16 9.45
C HIS A 79 -7.18 3.57 9.57
N THR A 80 -8.09 2.62 9.84
CA THR A 80 -9.52 2.88 10.01
C THR A 80 -9.78 3.85 11.16
N ALA A 81 -9.14 3.66 12.33
CA ALA A 81 -9.32 4.57 13.46
C ALA A 81 -8.83 5.99 13.14
N THR A 82 -7.85 6.15 12.26
CA THR A 82 -7.36 7.46 11.82
C THR A 82 -8.35 8.12 10.86
N LEU A 83 -8.93 7.38 9.92
CA LEU A 83 -9.97 7.90 9.03
C LEU A 83 -11.22 8.37 9.80
N GLU A 84 -11.63 7.61 10.82
CA GLU A 84 -12.77 7.93 11.68
C GLU A 84 -12.58 9.23 12.49
N ASP A 85 -11.35 9.55 12.93
CA ASP A 85 -11.06 10.84 13.60
C ASP A 85 -11.46 12.04 12.71
N PHE A 86 -11.31 11.89 11.39
CA PHE A 86 -11.60 12.92 10.40
C PHE A 86 -12.95 12.73 9.69
N LYS A 87 -13.71 11.68 10.04
CA LYS A 87 -14.97 11.29 9.36
C LYS A 87 -14.81 11.14 7.85
N LEU A 88 -13.67 10.59 7.43
CA LEU A 88 -13.36 10.36 6.02
C LEU A 88 -13.67 8.90 5.65
N SER A 89 -14.14 8.69 4.43
CA SER A 89 -14.09 7.37 3.79
C SER A 89 -12.64 7.06 3.38
N ASP A 90 -12.37 5.79 3.07
CA ASP A 90 -11.07 5.39 2.52
C ASP A 90 -10.98 5.61 0.99
N ASP A 91 -11.48 6.75 0.53
CA ASP A 91 -11.32 7.15 -0.87
C ASP A 91 -9.93 7.79 -1.02
N GLU A 92 -9.07 7.20 -1.86
CA GLU A 92 -7.71 7.67 -2.08
C GLU A 92 -7.66 9.12 -2.59
N SER A 93 -8.67 9.58 -3.33
CA SER A 93 -8.76 10.96 -3.84
C SER A 93 -8.92 12.01 -2.73
N LEU A 94 -9.32 11.60 -1.52
CA LEU A 94 -9.41 12.50 -0.37
C LEU A 94 -8.04 12.78 0.25
N ARG A 95 -7.04 11.92 0.02
CA ARG A 95 -5.71 12.00 0.67
C ARG A 95 -4.56 12.15 -0.33
N TYR A 96 -4.79 11.88 -1.61
CA TYR A 96 -3.75 11.92 -2.64
C TYR A 96 -4.15 12.80 -3.81
N THR A 97 -3.18 13.46 -4.42
CA THR A 97 -3.37 14.12 -5.72
C THR A 97 -3.48 13.09 -6.84
N ASP A 98 -4.03 13.49 -7.99
CA ASP A 98 -4.09 12.62 -9.18
C ASP A 98 -2.70 12.11 -9.58
N GLU A 99 -1.67 12.97 -9.51
CA GLU A 99 -0.28 12.60 -9.77
C GLU A 99 0.21 11.49 -8.82
N ALA A 100 -0.12 11.59 -7.53
CA ALA A 100 0.23 10.58 -6.53
C ALA A 100 -0.50 9.26 -6.80
N ILE A 101 -1.79 9.31 -7.14
CA ILE A 101 -2.60 8.13 -7.48
C ILE A 101 -2.06 7.44 -8.74
N ASP A 102 -1.72 8.19 -9.78
CA ASP A 102 -1.17 7.65 -11.02
C ASP A 102 0.19 6.98 -10.79
N ALA A 103 1.03 7.55 -9.92
CA ALA A 103 2.29 6.93 -9.54
C ALA A 103 2.09 5.63 -8.75
N ALA A 104 1.09 5.55 -7.86
CA ALA A 104 0.73 4.30 -7.20
C ALA A 104 0.27 3.23 -8.19
N LYS A 105 -0.63 3.58 -9.13
CA LYS A 105 -1.09 2.65 -10.18
C LYS A 105 0.08 2.14 -11.04
N LYS A 106 1.03 3.02 -11.36
CA LYS A 106 2.26 2.64 -12.07
C LYS A 106 3.12 1.69 -11.24
N GLN A 107 3.34 1.98 -9.96
CA GLN A 107 4.09 1.10 -9.05
C GLN A 107 3.44 -0.29 -8.94
N GLU A 108 2.12 -0.35 -8.84
CA GLU A 108 1.35 -1.61 -8.77
C GLU A 108 1.50 -2.43 -10.04
N LEU A 109 1.42 -1.80 -11.22
CA LEU A 109 1.67 -2.46 -12.50
C LEU A 109 3.10 -2.98 -12.59
N GLU A 110 4.10 -2.14 -12.27
CA GLU A 110 5.51 -2.53 -12.32
C GLU A 110 5.81 -3.71 -11.37
N ALA A 111 5.24 -3.70 -10.17
CA ALA A 111 5.34 -4.80 -9.22
C ALA A 111 4.71 -6.08 -9.78
N PHE A 112 3.51 -5.99 -10.37
CA PHE A 112 2.84 -7.13 -10.99
C PHE A 112 3.61 -7.69 -12.18
N GLU A 113 4.12 -6.85 -13.08
CA GLU A 113 4.97 -7.27 -14.21
C GLU A 113 6.27 -7.92 -13.72
N CYS A 114 6.89 -7.37 -12.67
CA CYS A 114 8.14 -7.88 -12.11
C CYS A 114 7.98 -9.31 -11.58
N VAL A 115 6.92 -9.58 -10.82
CA VAL A 115 6.69 -10.92 -10.24
C VAL A 115 6.12 -11.87 -11.29
N SER A 116 5.21 -11.41 -12.16
CA SER A 116 4.60 -12.26 -13.19
C SER A 116 5.57 -12.64 -14.32
N GLY A 117 6.63 -11.87 -14.52
CA GLY A 117 7.61 -12.06 -15.60
C GLY A 117 7.05 -11.75 -16.99
N CYS A 118 5.93 -11.03 -17.09
CA CYS A 118 5.35 -10.60 -18.35
C CYS A 118 4.98 -9.12 -18.36
N LYS A 119 5.03 -8.51 -19.55
CA LYS A 119 4.48 -7.18 -19.77
C LYS A 119 2.96 -7.22 -19.76
N SER A 120 2.35 -6.20 -19.16
CA SER A 120 0.93 -6.09 -18.91
C SER A 120 0.47 -4.63 -19.04
N SER A 121 -0.76 -4.36 -18.65
CA SER A 121 -1.35 -3.02 -18.63
C SER A 121 -2.19 -2.82 -17.38
N ILE A 122 -2.49 -1.56 -17.04
CA ILE A 122 -3.35 -1.24 -15.88
C ILE A 122 -4.71 -1.95 -15.99
N ALA A 123 -5.29 -2.00 -17.19
CA ALA A 123 -6.56 -2.69 -17.44
C ALA A 123 -6.46 -4.21 -17.18
N LYS A 124 -5.32 -4.83 -17.53
CA LYS A 124 -5.07 -6.24 -17.26
C LYS A 124 -4.84 -6.53 -15.78
N LEU A 125 -4.14 -5.64 -15.06
CA LEU A 125 -4.02 -5.73 -13.61
C LEU A 125 -5.39 -5.59 -12.92
N GLU A 126 -6.20 -4.61 -13.32
CA GLU A 126 -7.59 -4.48 -12.81
C GLU A 126 -8.39 -5.76 -13.07
N GLN A 127 -8.29 -6.32 -14.29
CA GLN A 127 -8.96 -7.57 -14.63
C GLN A 127 -8.49 -8.71 -13.70
N ALA A 128 -7.20 -8.81 -13.41
CA ALA A 128 -6.64 -9.79 -12.49
C ALA A 128 -7.22 -9.63 -11.08
N VAL A 129 -7.21 -8.41 -10.54
CA VAL A 129 -7.77 -8.10 -9.20
C VAL A 129 -9.23 -8.53 -9.11
N ARG A 130 -10.03 -8.21 -10.12
CA ARG A 130 -11.46 -8.53 -10.17
C ARG A 130 -11.77 -10.02 -10.29
N GLN A 131 -10.95 -10.77 -11.03
CA GLN A 131 -11.35 -12.10 -11.53
C GLN A 131 -10.53 -13.25 -10.95
N GLU A 132 -9.27 -13.04 -10.57
CA GLU A 132 -8.44 -14.14 -10.10
C GLU A 132 -8.86 -14.66 -8.73
N ASN A 133 -8.45 -15.90 -8.48
CA ASN A 133 -8.48 -16.45 -7.13
C ASN A 133 -7.67 -15.54 -6.20
N LEU A 134 -8.29 -15.13 -5.08
CA LEU A 134 -7.70 -14.20 -4.13
C LEU A 134 -6.33 -14.69 -3.63
N ARG A 135 -6.22 -15.96 -3.25
CA ARG A 135 -5.01 -16.54 -2.68
C ARG A 135 -3.86 -16.52 -3.69
N ASP A 136 -4.13 -16.98 -4.92
CA ASP A 136 -3.13 -17.01 -6.00
C ASP A 136 -2.65 -15.60 -6.34
N LEU A 137 -3.57 -14.65 -6.54
CA LEU A 137 -3.21 -13.28 -6.85
C LEU A 137 -2.44 -12.61 -5.71
N LEU A 138 -2.89 -12.81 -4.47
CA LEU A 138 -2.26 -12.20 -3.29
C LEU A 138 -0.85 -12.75 -3.07
N SER A 139 -0.61 -14.04 -3.37
CA SER A 139 0.72 -14.66 -3.33
C SER A 139 1.72 -14.04 -4.32
N VAL A 140 1.23 -13.30 -5.32
CA VAL A 140 2.03 -12.60 -6.34
C VAL A 140 2.18 -11.13 -5.97
N LEU A 141 1.08 -10.45 -5.66
CA LEU A 141 1.09 -9.03 -5.30
C LEU A 141 1.96 -8.76 -4.06
N ALA A 142 1.90 -9.63 -3.05
CA ALA A 142 2.67 -9.48 -1.81
C ALA A 142 4.19 -9.54 -2.00
N ILE A 143 4.69 -10.14 -3.10
CA ILE A 143 6.12 -10.23 -3.40
C ILE A 143 6.66 -8.90 -4.00
N GLY A 144 5.78 -8.01 -4.46
CA GLY A 144 6.14 -6.71 -5.04
C GLY A 144 5.56 -5.49 -4.31
N LEU A 145 4.50 -5.67 -3.52
CA LEU A 145 3.75 -4.60 -2.88
C LEU A 145 3.63 -4.82 -1.37
N ALA A 146 3.70 -3.72 -0.63
CA ALA A 146 3.35 -3.71 0.79
C ALA A 146 1.83 -3.80 0.97
N PHE A 147 1.40 -4.35 2.10
CA PHE A 147 -0.02 -4.54 2.40
C PHE A 147 -0.90 -3.30 2.18
N PRO A 148 -0.50 -2.07 2.57
CA PRO A 148 -1.31 -0.86 2.31
C PRO A 148 -1.61 -0.60 0.83
N SER A 149 -0.67 -0.89 -0.07
CA SER A 149 -0.86 -0.74 -1.51
C SER A 149 -1.82 -1.81 -2.04
N ILE A 150 -1.72 -3.03 -1.51
CA ILE A 150 -2.64 -4.12 -1.83
C ILE A 150 -4.06 -3.78 -1.36
N ASP A 151 -4.20 -3.28 -0.13
CA ASP A 151 -5.49 -2.87 0.44
C ASP A 151 -6.13 -1.76 -0.41
N THR A 152 -5.37 -0.73 -0.77
CA THR A 152 -5.83 0.33 -1.69
C THR A 152 -6.26 -0.25 -3.06
N LEU A 153 -5.46 -1.13 -3.65
CA LEU A 153 -5.75 -1.76 -4.94
C LEU A 153 -7.05 -2.58 -4.91
N PHE A 154 -7.28 -3.36 -3.85
CA PHE A 154 -8.53 -4.08 -3.65
C PHE A 154 -9.70 -3.14 -3.33
N GLY A 155 -9.47 -2.03 -2.63
CA GLY A 155 -10.46 -0.98 -2.40
C GLY A 155 -11.00 -0.40 -3.71
N ARG A 156 -10.13 -0.19 -4.70
CA ARG A 156 -10.53 0.31 -6.03
C ARG A 156 -11.35 -0.68 -6.84
N TYR A 157 -10.93 -1.94 -6.88
CA TYR A 157 -11.41 -2.88 -7.92
C TYR A 157 -12.20 -4.07 -7.38
N ARG A 158 -12.12 -4.38 -6.08
CA ARG A 158 -12.72 -5.57 -5.48
C ARG A 158 -13.01 -5.41 -3.98
N PHE A 159 -13.72 -4.35 -3.63
CA PHE A 159 -13.97 -3.92 -2.25
C PHE A 159 -14.62 -5.00 -1.37
N GLU A 160 -15.43 -5.90 -1.93
CA GLU A 160 -16.12 -6.94 -1.17
C GLU A 160 -15.17 -7.90 -0.44
N VAL A 161 -13.95 -8.08 -0.97
CA VAL A 161 -12.90 -8.89 -0.32
C VAL A 161 -12.42 -8.22 0.97
N ILE A 162 -12.32 -6.89 0.98
CA ILE A 162 -11.98 -6.10 2.17
C ILE A 162 -13.15 -6.09 3.15
N ALA A 163 -14.36 -5.80 2.65
CA ALA A 163 -15.57 -5.70 3.47
C ALA A 163 -15.89 -7.00 4.23
N ARG A 164 -15.52 -8.17 3.68
CA ARG A 164 -15.67 -9.49 4.31
C ARG A 164 -14.46 -9.89 5.15
N GLY A 165 -13.43 -9.06 5.23
CA GLY A 165 -12.17 -9.36 5.91
C GLY A 165 -11.42 -10.54 5.27
N GLU A 166 -11.68 -10.86 4.00
CA GLU A 166 -11.01 -11.96 3.30
C GLU A 166 -9.55 -11.58 2.97
N LEU A 167 -9.27 -10.32 2.63
CA LEU A 167 -7.94 -9.87 2.23
C LEU A 167 -6.87 -10.17 3.30
N TRP A 168 -7.07 -9.67 4.52
CA TRP A 168 -6.08 -9.81 5.59
C TRP A 168 -6.00 -11.25 6.11
N ARG A 169 -7.12 -11.98 6.16
CA ARG A 169 -7.14 -13.40 6.56
C ARG A 169 -6.32 -14.26 5.60
N THR A 170 -6.55 -14.12 4.30
CA THR A 170 -5.77 -14.84 3.29
C THR A 170 -4.31 -14.40 3.29
N TYR A 171 -4.02 -13.12 3.54
CA TYR A 171 -2.64 -12.65 3.71
C TYR A 171 -1.94 -13.37 4.86
N GLU A 172 -2.54 -13.40 6.05
CA GLU A 172 -1.97 -14.09 7.22
C GLU A 172 -1.82 -15.60 6.99
N GLU A 173 -2.79 -16.26 6.35
CA GLU A 173 -2.73 -17.68 5.99
C GLU A 173 -1.56 -17.99 5.05
N LEU A 174 -1.26 -17.11 4.08
CA LEU A 174 -0.13 -17.30 3.17
C LEU A 174 1.23 -17.30 3.90
N PHE A 175 1.39 -16.50 4.95
CA PHE A 175 2.58 -16.56 5.81
C PHE A 175 2.58 -17.81 6.71
N HIS A 176 1.45 -18.13 7.33
CA HIS A 176 1.32 -19.30 8.20
C HIS A 176 1.66 -20.60 7.46
N GLU A 177 1.22 -20.72 6.20
CA GLU A 177 1.47 -21.88 5.35
C GLU A 177 2.82 -21.83 4.63
N GLY A 178 3.65 -20.80 4.86
CA GLY A 178 4.97 -20.67 4.23
C GLY A 178 4.93 -20.44 2.71
N VAL A 179 3.80 -20.00 2.16
CA VAL A 179 3.69 -19.53 0.77
C VAL A 179 4.37 -18.16 0.63
N LEU A 180 4.24 -17.31 1.63
CA LEU A 180 4.98 -16.07 1.77
C LEU A 180 5.95 -16.19 2.95
N ALA A 181 7.07 -15.46 2.86
CA ALA A 181 7.99 -15.26 3.97
C ALA A 181 8.28 -13.77 4.13
N GLU A 182 8.75 -13.37 5.32
CA GLU A 182 9.12 -11.99 5.59
C GLU A 182 10.25 -11.55 4.67
N GLY A 183 10.00 -10.49 3.91
CA GLY A 183 11.01 -9.85 3.08
C GLY A 183 11.65 -8.65 3.78
N ASN A 184 12.25 -7.79 2.97
CA ASN A 184 12.73 -6.51 3.46
C ASN A 184 11.55 -5.53 3.61
N ALA A 185 11.55 -4.77 4.72
CA ALA A 185 10.48 -3.84 5.06
C ALA A 185 9.09 -4.52 5.10
N ALA A 186 8.07 -3.91 4.48
CA ALA A 186 6.68 -4.39 4.45
C ALA A 186 6.33 -5.24 3.21
N VAL A 187 7.32 -5.62 2.39
CA VAL A 187 7.11 -6.42 1.18
C VAL A 187 7.55 -7.85 1.45
N ALA A 188 6.70 -8.82 1.12
CA ALA A 188 7.00 -10.23 1.31
C ALA A 188 8.02 -10.73 0.28
N ILE A 189 8.53 -11.94 0.50
CA ILE A 189 9.24 -12.73 -0.51
C ILE A 189 8.53 -14.07 -0.69
N ALA A 190 8.85 -14.77 -1.78
CA ALA A 190 8.40 -16.14 -1.98
C ALA A 190 8.89 -17.03 -0.83
N GLY A 191 7.96 -17.70 -0.15
CA GLY A 191 8.27 -18.67 0.89
C GLY A 191 8.61 -20.06 0.31
N PRO A 192 9.01 -21.02 1.16
CA PRO A 192 9.39 -22.37 0.72
C PRO A 192 8.25 -23.15 0.04
N ASN A 193 7.00 -22.80 0.31
CA ASN A 193 5.82 -23.43 -0.28
C ASN A 193 5.22 -22.62 -1.44
N TRP A 194 5.86 -21.51 -1.83
CA TRP A 194 5.41 -20.73 -2.97
C TRP A 194 5.50 -21.55 -4.26
N ARG A 195 4.46 -21.49 -5.06
CA ARG A 195 4.39 -22.12 -6.38
C ARG A 195 3.85 -21.11 -7.37
N THR A 196 4.37 -21.14 -8.59
CA THR A 196 3.90 -20.30 -9.69
C THR A 196 2.40 -20.52 -9.91
N PRO A 197 1.55 -19.48 -9.76
CA PRO A 197 0.13 -19.60 -10.02
C PRO A 197 -0.19 -19.88 -11.49
N GLU A 198 -1.31 -20.57 -11.72
CA GLU A 198 -1.74 -21.04 -13.04
C GLU A 198 -1.95 -19.88 -14.04
N PHE A 199 -2.42 -18.71 -13.57
CA PHE A 199 -2.61 -17.55 -14.45
C PHE A 199 -1.29 -16.97 -14.98
N MET A 200 -0.19 -17.12 -14.23
CA MET A 200 1.15 -16.73 -14.67
C MET A 200 1.69 -17.70 -15.73
N ILE A 201 1.52 -19.01 -15.50
CA ILE A 201 1.91 -20.06 -16.45
C ILE A 201 1.22 -19.83 -17.80
N ASN A 202 -0.09 -19.58 -17.75
CA ASN A 202 -0.91 -19.34 -18.94
C ASN A 202 -0.79 -17.92 -19.50
N LYS A 203 -0.03 -17.04 -18.85
CA LYS A 203 0.17 -15.63 -19.23
C LYS A 203 -1.15 -14.89 -19.48
N ARG A 204 -2.17 -15.15 -18.64
CA ARG A 204 -3.55 -14.68 -18.84
C ARG A 204 -3.67 -13.15 -18.96
N TYR A 205 -2.80 -12.45 -18.26
CA TYR A 205 -2.77 -10.98 -18.19
C TYR A 205 -1.62 -10.34 -18.95
N LYS A 206 -0.99 -11.08 -19.86
CA LYS A 206 0.01 -10.51 -20.76
C LYS A 206 -0.67 -9.60 -21.80
N GLU A 207 0.02 -8.53 -22.16
CA GLU A 207 -0.30 -7.67 -23.32
C GLU A 207 0.14 -8.30 -24.66
#